data_AF-A0A9X6IKT3-F1
#
_entry.id   AF-A0A9X6IKT3-F1
#
_cell.length_a   1.000
_cell.length_b   1.000
_cell.length_c   1.000
_cell.angle_alpha   90.00
_cell.angle_beta   90.00
_cell.angle_gamma   90.00
#
_symmetry.space_group_name_H-M   'P 1'
#
loop_
_entity.id
_entity.type
_entity.pdbx_description
1 polymer ?
#
loop_
_entity_poly.entity_id
_entity_poly.type
_entity_poly.pdbx_seq_one_letter_code
_entity_poly.pdbx_strand_id
1 'polypeptide(L)'
;MVLASFKRSTEIMWKHFYKAMENKEHAVDKIIAIFLVYQDAANNPPIPGGCPLLNNAVESRGLFPELQNATKKGYNDTVILLESLIKEGIEKKEFMADIDTLSLASFLASSMEGVIMASQVCNDNIHHYYFIEQVKHLLTSYSK
;
A
#
# COMPACT_ATOMS: atom_id res chain seq x y z
N MET A 1 -11.71 -16.15 -16.28
CA MET A 1 -11.96 -16.36 -14.83
C MET A 1 -10.91 -15.64 -13.98
N VAL A 2 -9.61 -15.91 -14.15
CA VAL A 2 -8.51 -15.30 -13.37
C VAL A 2 -8.54 -13.77 -13.33
N LEU A 3 -8.72 -13.09 -14.47
CA LEU A 3 -8.79 -11.62 -14.52
C LEU A 3 -9.99 -11.04 -13.75
N ALA A 4 -11.15 -11.72 -13.77
CA ALA A 4 -12.32 -11.27 -13.04
C ALA A 4 -12.13 -11.44 -11.53
N SER A 5 -11.54 -12.56 -11.10
CA SER A 5 -11.16 -12.79 -9.71
C SER A 5 -10.14 -11.76 -9.23
N PHE A 6 -9.12 -11.47 -10.03
CA PHE A 6 -8.14 -10.43 -9.73
C PHE A 6 -8.81 -9.06 -9.52
N LYS A 7 -9.64 -8.62 -10.48
CA LYS A 7 -10.39 -7.37 -10.37
C LYS A 7 -11.23 -7.33 -9.09
N ARG A 8 -11.93 -8.42 -8.78
CA ARG A 8 -12.72 -8.52 -7.56
C ARG A 8 -11.89 -8.40 -6.28
N SER A 9 -10.74 -9.08 -6.21
CA SER A 9 -9.83 -8.98 -5.07
C SER A 9 -9.28 -7.56 -4.91
N THR A 10 -8.93 -6.89 -6.01
CA THR A 10 -8.50 -5.48 -5.95
C THR A 10 -9.62 -4.57 -5.44
N GLU A 11 -10.87 -4.73 -5.90
CA GLU A 11 -12.00 -3.95 -5.39
C GLU A 11 -12.21 -4.11 -3.88
N ILE A 12 -12.06 -5.34 -3.36
CA ILE A 12 -12.18 -5.61 -1.93
C ILE A 12 -11.06 -4.92 -1.16
N MET A 13 -9.80 -5.04 -1.63
CA MET A 13 -8.65 -4.35 -1.03
C MET A 13 -8.87 -2.83 -0.98
N TRP A 14 -9.33 -2.22 -2.08
CA TRP A 14 -9.62 -0.78 -2.13
C TRP A 14 -10.70 -0.38 -1.12
N LYS A 15 -11.74 -1.19 -0.92
CA LYS A 15 -12.75 -0.94 0.12
C LYS A 15 -12.15 -0.93 1.52
N HIS A 16 -11.19 -1.82 1.82
CA HIS A 16 -10.49 -1.81 3.10
C HIS A 16 -9.66 -0.53 3.27
N PHE A 17 -8.92 -0.10 2.25
CA PHE A 17 -8.16 1.15 2.28
C PHE A 17 -9.06 2.36 2.54
N TYR A 18 -10.15 2.53 1.78
CA TYR A 18 -11.07 3.65 2.00
C TYR A 18 -11.70 3.63 3.39
N LYS A 19 -12.13 2.47 3.87
CA LYS A 19 -12.68 2.32 5.21
C LYS A 19 -11.66 2.67 6.30
N ALA A 20 -10.39 2.29 6.13
CA ALA A 20 -9.34 2.59 7.10
C ALA A 20 -9.08 4.11 7.23
N MET A 21 -9.23 4.85 6.13
CA MET A 21 -9.01 6.30 6.08
C MET A 21 -10.21 7.15 6.52
N GLU A 22 -11.43 6.61 6.51
CA GLU A 22 -12.70 7.37 6.61
C GLU A 22 -12.78 8.36 7.79
N ASN A 23 -12.14 8.05 8.91
CA ASN A 23 -12.16 8.86 10.13
C ASN A 23 -10.80 9.47 10.49
N LYS A 24 -9.90 9.62 9.51
CA LYS A 24 -8.57 10.18 9.70
C LYS A 24 -8.50 11.60 9.14
N GLU A 25 -8.12 12.55 9.99
CA GLU A 25 -8.01 13.96 9.61
C GLU A 25 -6.67 14.29 8.95
N HIS A 26 -5.58 13.75 9.51
CA HIS A 26 -4.21 14.00 9.07
C HIS A 26 -3.76 13.04 7.98
N ALA A 27 -2.94 13.54 7.05
CA ALA A 27 -2.37 12.76 5.96
C ALA A 27 -1.51 11.60 6.47
N VAL A 28 -0.69 11.84 7.51
CA VAL A 28 0.10 10.80 8.18
C VAL A 28 -0.80 9.66 8.66
N ASP A 29 -1.89 9.99 9.34
CA ASP A 29 -2.81 9.00 9.89
C ASP A 29 -3.52 8.19 8.80
N LYS A 30 -3.86 8.82 7.68
CA LYS A 30 -4.43 8.13 6.51
C LYS A 30 -3.43 7.15 5.89
N ILE A 31 -2.19 7.58 5.69
CA ILE A 31 -1.11 6.75 5.13
C ILE A 31 -0.86 5.54 6.05
N ILE A 32 -0.70 5.77 7.35
CA ILE A 32 -0.52 4.70 8.33
C ILE A 32 -1.75 3.77 8.36
N ALA A 33 -2.97 4.30 8.27
CA ALA A 33 -4.18 3.48 8.26
C ALA A 33 -4.25 2.54 7.05
N ILE A 34 -3.80 2.96 5.86
CA ILE A 34 -3.67 2.08 4.69
C ILE A 34 -2.74 0.90 5.02
N PHE A 35 -1.59 1.17 5.63
CA PHE A 35 -0.61 0.13 5.95
C PHE A 35 -1.08 -0.85 7.02
N LEU A 36 -1.86 -0.37 7.99
CA LEU A 36 -2.44 -1.21 9.04
C LEU A 36 -3.51 -2.18 8.52
N VAL A 37 -4.05 -2.00 7.30
CA VAL A 37 -4.92 -3.00 6.66
C VAL A 37 -4.23 -4.35 6.51
N TYR A 38 -2.90 -4.36 6.40
CA TYR A 38 -2.08 -5.57 6.33
C TYR A 38 -1.28 -5.84 7.62
N GLN A 39 -1.70 -5.32 8.78
CA GLN A 39 -0.97 -5.51 10.06
C GLN A 39 -0.83 -6.99 10.49
N ASP A 40 -1.77 -7.82 10.07
CA ASP A 40 -1.76 -9.26 10.30
C ASP A 40 -1.72 -10.03 8.98
N ALA A 41 -0.82 -9.62 8.08
CA ALA A 41 -0.68 -10.22 6.76
C ALA A 41 -0.31 -11.72 6.81
N ALA A 42 0.38 -12.17 7.87
CA ALA A 42 0.74 -13.57 8.04
C ALA A 42 -0.48 -14.46 8.31
N ASN A 43 -1.40 -14.04 9.18
CA ASN A 43 -2.49 -14.89 9.66
C ASN A 43 -3.87 -14.51 9.09
N ASN A 44 -4.15 -13.22 8.96
CA ASN A 44 -5.47 -12.70 8.58
C ASN A 44 -5.38 -11.57 7.53
N PRO A 45 -4.80 -11.83 6.33
CA PRO A 45 -4.75 -10.83 5.28
C PRO A 45 -6.17 -10.49 4.77
N PRO A 46 -6.43 -9.24 4.33
CA PRO A 46 -7.73 -8.81 3.82
C PRO A 46 -8.19 -9.61 2.59
N ILE A 47 -7.22 -10.15 1.83
CA ILE A 47 -7.44 -11.04 0.71
C ILE A 47 -6.73 -12.37 1.03
N PRO A 48 -7.41 -13.52 0.97
CA PRO A 48 -6.76 -14.82 1.14
C PRO A 48 -5.57 -14.97 0.18
N GLY A 49 -4.42 -15.38 0.72
CA GLY A 49 -3.17 -15.49 -0.04
C GLY A 49 -2.34 -14.21 -0.10
N GLY A 50 -2.78 -13.08 0.47
CA GLY A 50 -1.98 -11.84 0.56
C GLY A 50 -2.37 -10.78 -0.46
N CYS A 51 -1.43 -9.88 -0.78
CA CYS A 51 -1.72 -8.78 -1.70
C CYS A 51 -1.95 -9.31 -3.13
N PRO A 52 -3.11 -9.04 -3.75
CA PRO A 52 -3.39 -9.49 -5.11
C PRO A 52 -2.42 -8.88 -6.13
N LEU A 53 -1.87 -7.67 -5.87
CA LEU A 53 -0.91 -7.02 -6.76
C LEU A 53 0.43 -7.76 -6.76
N LEU A 54 0.99 -8.02 -5.56
CA LEU A 54 2.23 -8.76 -5.40
C LEU A 54 2.15 -10.16 -6.02
N ASN A 55 1.11 -10.92 -5.69
CA ASN A 55 0.96 -12.30 -6.17
C ASN A 55 0.92 -12.34 -7.69
N ASN A 56 0.12 -11.47 -8.32
CA ASN A 56 0.03 -11.44 -9.78
C ASN A 56 1.28 -10.86 -10.45
N ALA A 57 2.04 -9.98 -9.80
CA ALA A 57 3.27 -9.44 -10.37
C ALA A 57 4.31 -10.55 -10.63
N VAL A 58 4.32 -11.58 -9.78
CA VAL A 58 5.20 -12.74 -9.93
C VAL A 58 4.59 -13.77 -10.89
N GLU A 59 3.31 -14.11 -10.73
CA GLU A 59 2.66 -15.20 -11.47
C GLU A 59 2.31 -14.87 -12.93
N SER A 60 1.94 -13.62 -13.23
CA SER A 60 1.38 -13.27 -14.55
C SER A 60 2.43 -12.87 -15.59
N ARG A 61 3.69 -12.68 -15.18
CA ARG A 61 4.75 -12.10 -16.01
C ARG A 61 5.02 -12.97 -17.25
N GLY A 62 4.69 -12.43 -18.42
CA GLY A 62 4.91 -13.10 -19.71
C GLY A 62 3.89 -14.19 -20.07
N LEU A 63 2.89 -14.43 -19.23
CA LEU A 63 1.87 -15.45 -19.46
C LEU A 63 0.52 -14.86 -19.89
N PHE A 64 0.11 -13.74 -19.27
CA PHE A 64 -1.21 -13.15 -19.52
C PHE A 64 -1.10 -11.62 -19.62
N PRO A 65 -0.95 -11.05 -20.83
CA PRO A 65 -0.76 -9.61 -21.02
C PRO A 65 -1.86 -8.73 -20.40
N GLU A 66 -3.11 -9.17 -20.49
CA GLU A 66 -4.25 -8.45 -19.88
C GLU A 66 -4.15 -8.38 -18.35
N LEU A 67 -3.73 -9.48 -17.72
CA LEU A 67 -3.56 -9.56 -16.27
C LEU A 67 -2.37 -8.70 -15.84
N GLN A 68 -1.25 -8.76 -16.57
CA GLN A 68 -0.09 -7.93 -16.32
C GLN A 68 -0.43 -6.43 -16.41
N ASN A 69 -1.23 -6.03 -17.41
CA ASN A 69 -1.71 -4.66 -17.55
C ASN A 69 -2.61 -4.24 -16.39
N ALA A 70 -3.50 -5.13 -15.95
CA ALA A 70 -4.37 -4.89 -14.80
C ALA A 70 -3.57 -4.76 -13.49
N THR A 71 -2.58 -5.61 -13.26
CA THR A 71 -1.66 -5.55 -12.10
C THR A 71 -0.84 -4.26 -12.11
N LYS A 72 -0.26 -3.90 -13.27
CA LYS A 72 0.47 -2.64 -13.43
C LYS A 72 -0.42 -1.45 -13.12
N LYS A 73 -1.66 -1.44 -13.63
CA LYS A 73 -2.62 -0.37 -13.33
C LYS A 73 -2.91 -0.31 -11.83
N GLY A 74 -3.22 -1.45 -11.19
CA GLY A 74 -3.51 -1.49 -9.76
C GLY A 74 -2.37 -0.96 -8.90
N TYR A 75 -1.13 -1.33 -9.20
CA TYR A 75 0.05 -0.81 -8.50
C TYR A 75 0.21 0.71 -8.71
N ASN A 76 0.05 1.19 -9.94
CA ASN A 76 0.09 2.63 -10.22
C ASN A 76 -1.02 3.40 -9.49
N ASP A 77 -2.23 2.85 -9.41
CA ASP A 77 -3.34 3.46 -8.68
C ASP A 77 -3.01 3.56 -7.18
N THR A 78 -2.32 2.57 -6.59
CA THR A 78 -1.83 2.62 -5.19
C THR A 78 -0.79 3.72 -4.99
N VAL A 79 0.18 3.86 -5.92
CA VAL A 79 1.16 4.95 -5.88
C VAL A 79 0.46 6.31 -5.95
N ILE A 80 -0.49 6.47 -6.87
CA ILE A 80 -1.26 7.72 -7.03
C ILE A 80 -2.08 8.05 -5.78
N LEU A 81 -2.68 7.04 -5.13
CA LEU A 81 -3.38 7.25 -3.86
C LEU A 81 -2.41 7.81 -2.80
N LEU A 82 -1.25 7.18 -2.60
CA LEU A 82 -0.28 7.63 -1.61
C LEU A 82 0.28 9.02 -1.95
N GLU A 83 0.57 9.30 -3.22
CA GLU A 83 1.02 10.61 -3.69
C GLU A 83 -0.03 11.69 -3.38
N SER A 84 -1.31 11.39 -3.61
CA SER A 84 -2.42 12.32 -3.32
C SER A 84 -2.52 12.64 -1.82
N LEU A 85 -2.29 11.67 -0.94
CA LEU A 85 -2.27 11.88 0.51
C LEU A 85 -1.08 12.73 0.96
N ILE A 86 0.10 12.51 0.36
CA ILE A 86 1.28 13.34 0.63
C ILE A 86 1.00 14.79 0.19
N LYS A 87 0.41 14.99 -0.99
CA LYS A 87 0.01 16.32 -1.48
C LYS A 87 -1.02 16.98 -0.57
N GLU A 88 -2.03 16.24 -0.10
CA GLU A 88 -2.99 16.73 0.90
C GLU A 88 -2.29 17.21 2.17
N GLY A 89 -1.30 16.46 2.66
CA GLY A 89 -0.49 16.85 3.82
C GLY A 89 0.31 18.12 3.59
N ILE A 90 0.86 18.33 2.38
CA ILE A 90 1.54 19.58 2.01
C ILE A 90 0.56 20.76 2.01
N GLU A 91 -0.62 20.59 1.42
CA GLU A 91 -1.67 21.62 1.38
C GLU A 91 -2.13 22.02 2.79
N LYS A 92 -2.25 21.04 3.68
CA LYS A 92 -2.57 21.22 5.11
C LYS A 92 -1.39 21.69 5.97
N LYS A 93 -0.21 21.85 5.39
CA LYS A 93 1.05 22.22 6.08
C LYS A 93 1.51 21.20 7.12
N GLU A 94 1.11 19.95 6.99
CA GLU A 94 1.60 18.81 7.80
C GLU A 94 2.98 18.35 7.33
N PHE A 95 3.26 18.51 6.04
CA PHE A 95 4.52 18.14 5.40
C PHE A 95 5.24 19.35 4.77
N MET A 96 6.56 19.24 4.60
CA MET A 96 7.38 20.18 3.85
C MET A 96 6.99 20.23 2.36
N ALA A 97 7.12 21.40 1.73
CA ALA A 97 6.65 21.62 0.36
C ALA A 97 7.63 21.16 -0.74
N ASP A 98 8.87 20.83 -0.39
CA ASP A 98 9.94 20.44 -1.31
C ASP A 98 10.08 18.91 -1.47
N ILE A 99 9.15 18.14 -0.90
CA ILE A 99 9.11 16.68 -1.05
C ILE A 99 8.85 16.32 -2.50
N ASP A 100 9.70 15.43 -3.05
CA ASP A 100 9.35 14.69 -4.26
C ASP A 100 8.25 13.67 -3.93
N THR A 101 7.00 14.11 -4.07
CA THR A 101 5.81 13.35 -3.65
C THR A 101 5.68 12.01 -4.37
N LEU A 102 6.05 11.94 -5.64
CA LEU A 102 5.98 10.69 -6.42
C LEU A 102 7.05 9.70 -5.97
N SER A 103 8.27 10.20 -5.72
CA SER A 103 9.37 9.38 -5.19
C SER A 103 9.00 8.77 -3.83
N LEU A 104 8.50 9.59 -2.90
CA LEU A 104 8.07 9.12 -1.59
C LEU A 104 6.91 8.13 -1.68
N ALA A 105 5.89 8.41 -2.51
CA ALA A 105 4.76 7.51 -2.71
C ALA A 105 5.19 6.16 -3.29
N SER A 106 6.11 6.16 -4.26
CA SER A 106 6.67 4.95 -4.87
C SER A 106 7.45 4.12 -3.85
N PHE A 107 8.27 4.76 -3.02
CA PHE A 107 8.99 4.10 -1.93
C PHE A 107 8.04 3.46 -0.92
N LEU A 108 6.99 4.18 -0.51
CA LEU A 108 6.00 3.68 0.43
C LEU A 108 5.21 2.49 -0.14
N ALA A 109 4.75 2.57 -1.39
CA ALA A 109 4.02 1.49 -2.05
C ALA A 109 4.87 0.22 -2.17
N SER A 110 6.12 0.36 -2.64
CA SER A 110 7.04 -0.78 -2.79
C SER A 110 7.42 -1.40 -1.45
N SER A 111 7.64 -0.57 -0.41
CA SER A 111 7.93 -1.05 0.94
C SER A 111 6.73 -1.80 1.55
N MET A 112 5.50 -1.34 1.31
CA MET A 112 4.28 -2.03 1.73
C MET A 112 4.19 -3.45 1.12
N GLU A 113 4.41 -3.59 -0.18
CA GLU A 113 4.40 -4.91 -0.83
C GLU A 113 5.52 -5.81 -0.29
N GLY A 114 6.71 -5.25 -0.06
CA GLY A 114 7.84 -5.97 0.52
C GLY A 114 7.56 -6.50 1.93
N VAL A 115 6.88 -5.71 2.78
CA VAL A 115 6.58 -6.16 4.14
C VAL A 115 5.43 -7.16 4.21
N ILE A 116 4.45 -7.07 3.31
CA ILE A 116 3.42 -8.09 3.16
C ILE A 116 4.07 -9.43 2.81
N MET A 117 4.98 -9.42 1.83
CA MET A 117 5.76 -10.59 1.44
C MET A 117 6.58 -11.16 2.60
N ALA A 118 7.33 -10.30 3.30
CA ALA A 118 8.17 -10.73 4.42
C ALA A 118 7.33 -11.38 5.54
N SER A 119 6.17 -10.80 5.85
CA SER A 119 5.29 -11.32 6.91
C SER A 119 4.77 -12.72 6.57
N GLN A 120 4.42 -12.95 5.30
CA GLN A 120 3.96 -14.27 4.84
C GLN A 120 5.08 -15.31 4.83
N VAL A 121 6.28 -14.94 4.38
CA VAL A 121 7.42 -15.88 4.32
C VAL A 121 7.87 -16.28 5.73
N CYS A 122 7.90 -15.33 6.66
CA CYS A 122 8.31 -15.58 8.04
C CYS A 122 7.20 -16.21 8.90
N ASN A 123 5.94 -16.18 8.42
CA ASN A 123 4.76 -16.57 9.19
C ASN A 123 4.68 -15.83 10.55
N ASP A 124 5.10 -14.57 10.54
CA ASP A 124 5.05 -13.64 11.65
C ASP A 124 4.81 -12.22 11.12
N ASN A 125 4.43 -11.28 11.98
CA ASN A 125 4.22 -9.89 11.58
C ASN A 125 5.29 -8.94 12.17
N ILE A 126 6.46 -9.44 12.58
CA ILE A 126 7.49 -8.58 13.20
C ILE A 126 8.00 -7.54 12.21
N HIS A 127 8.10 -7.93 10.93
CA HIS A 127 8.51 -7.04 9.86
C HIS A 127 7.49 -5.93 9.60
N HIS A 128 6.19 -6.23 9.72
CA HIS A 128 5.13 -5.21 9.62
C HIS A 128 5.26 -4.18 10.74
N TYR A 129 5.47 -4.64 11.97
CA TYR A 129 5.71 -3.75 13.11
C TYR A 129 6.91 -2.81 12.84
N TYR A 130 8.05 -3.34 12.41
CA TYR A 130 9.22 -2.52 12.08
C TYR A 130 8.98 -1.56 10.92
N PHE A 131 8.25 -2.00 9.89
CA PHE A 131 7.87 -1.16 8.77
C PHE A 131 7.06 0.06 9.23
N ILE A 132 6.04 -0.14 10.08
CA ILE A 132 5.24 0.96 10.61
C ILE A 132 6.11 1.96 11.39
N GLU A 133 7.02 1.48 12.23
CA GLU A 133 7.92 2.36 12.99
C GLU A 133 8.84 3.17 12.06
N GLN A 134 9.42 2.54 11.03
CA GLN A 134 10.26 3.24 10.06
C GLN A 134 9.48 4.23 9.19
N VAL A 135 8.27 3.88 8.78
CA VAL A 135 7.39 4.80 8.04
C VAL A 135 7.05 6.02 8.89
N LYS A 136 6.73 5.84 10.18
CA LYS A 136 6.48 6.97 11.09
C LYS A 136 7.70 7.89 11.17
N HIS A 137 8.89 7.33 11.42
CA HIS A 137 10.13 8.11 11.45
C HIS A 137 10.37 8.88 10.15
N LEU A 138 10.19 8.22 9.01
CA LEU A 138 10.34 8.85 7.70
C LEU A 138 9.35 10.00 7.50
N LEU A 139 8.06 9.78 7.75
CA LEU A 139 7.03 10.82 7.60
C LEU A 139 7.25 11.99 8.57
N THR A 140 7.69 11.71 9.80
CA THR A 140 8.06 12.75 10.78
C THR A 140 9.28 13.57 10.33
N SER A 141 10.23 12.98 9.60
CA SER A 141 11.37 13.73 9.06
C SER A 141 10.97 14.77 8.00
N TYR A 142 9.77 14.59 7.42
CA TYR A 142 9.16 15.52 6.49
C TYR A 142 8.11 16.44 7.15
N SER A 143 7.87 16.30 8.46
CA SER A 143 6.92 17.14 9.18
C SER A 143 7.45 18.56 9.32
N LYS A 144 6.52 19.52 9.32
CA LYS A 144 6.81 20.94 9.49
C LYS A 144 6.80 21.38 10.95
#